data_AF-A0A101GLB1-F1
#
_entry.id   AF-A0A101GLB1-F1
#
_cell.length_a   1.000
_cell.length_b   1.000
_cell.length_c   1.000
_cell.angle_alpha   90.00
_cell.angle_beta   90.00
_cell.angle_gamma   90.00
#
_symmetry.space_group_name_H-M   'P 1'
#
loop_
_entity.id
_entity.type
_entity.pdbx_description
1 polymer ?
#
loop_
_entity_poly.entity_id
_entity_poly.type
_entity_poly.pdbx_seq_one_letter_code
_entity_poly.pdbx_strand_id
1 'polypeptide(L)' 'MSLRIGTRGSALALAQTNKVVGMLADRGIEAEVVTIATEGDTATNVPLHAI' A
#
# COMPACT_ATOMS: atom_id res chain seq x y z
N MET A 1 -12.35 -14.13 9.24
CA MET A 1 -11.99 -13.63 7.89
C MET A 1 -11.04 -12.46 8.11
N SER A 2 -9.79 -12.52 7.65
CA SER A 2 -8.83 -11.43 7.82
C SER A 2 -9.08 -10.33 6.78
N LEU A 3 -8.96 -9.06 7.18
CA LEU A 3 -9.05 -7.93 6.26
C LEU A 3 -7.78 -7.89 5.41
N ARG A 4 -7.88 -7.87 4.08
CA ARG A 4 -6.71 -7.74 3.20
C ARG A 4 -6.56 -6.30 2.73
N ILE A 5 -5.36 -5.75 2.86
CA ILE A 5 -5.03 -4.36 2.47
C ILE A 5 -4.03 -4.41 1.31
N GLY A 6 -4.48 -3.97 0.14
CA GLY A 6 -3.61 -3.77 -1.02
C GLY A 6 -2.82 -2.47 -0.90
N THR A 7 -1.50 -2.51 -1.12
CA THR A 7 -0.65 -1.32 -1.15
C THR A 7 0.40 -1.40 -2.26
N ARG A 8 0.89 -0.25 -2.74
CA ARG A 8 2.11 -0.19 -3.55
C ARG A 8 3.32 -0.61 -2.71
N GLY A 9 4.36 -1.09 -3.37
CA GLY A 9 5.61 -1.54 -2.74
C GLY A 9 6.60 -0.43 -2.36
N SER A 10 6.27 0.84 -2.63
CA SER A 10 7.14 1.96 -2.27
C SER A 10 7.25 2.12 -0.75
N ALA A 11 8.41 2.58 -0.26
CA ALA A 11 8.65 2.76 1.18
C ALA A 11 7.59 3.64 1.86
N LEU A 12 7.14 4.71 1.17
CA LEU A 12 6.08 5.59 1.67
C LEU A 12 4.73 4.86 1.77
N ALA A 13 4.35 4.10 0.74
CA ALA A 13 3.08 3.36 0.72
C ALA A 13 3.05 2.28 1.81
N LEU A 14 4.17 1.60 2.05
CA LEU A 14 4.31 0.66 3.16
C LEU A 14 4.20 1.36 4.53
N ALA A 15 4.85 2.51 4.72
CA ALA A 15 4.75 3.28 5.96
C ALA A 15 3.31 3.75 6.24
N GLN A 16 2.60 4.22 5.21
CA GLN A 16 1.19 4.58 5.30
C GLN A 16 0.32 3.37 5.67
N THR A 17 0.56 2.24 5.01
CA THR A 17 -0.18 0.99 5.27
C THR A 17 0.04 0.49 6.69
N ASN A 18 1.28 0.49 7.18
CA ASN A 18 1.60 0.08 8.55
C ASN A 18 0.92 0.97 9.59
N LYS A 19 0.78 2.27 9.33
CA LYS A 19 0.01 3.17 10.19
C LYS A 19 -1.45 2.75 10.29
N VAL A 20 -2.08 2.44 9.15
CA VAL A 20 -3.49 1.97 9.11
C VAL A 20 -3.65 0.62 9.79
N VAL A 21 -2.71 -0.32 9.57
CA VAL A 21 -2.68 -1.62 10.26
C VAL A 21 -2.62 -1.45 11.77
N GLY A 22 -1.78 -0.54 12.27
CA GLY A 22 -1.74 -0.22 13.71
C GLY A 22 -3.09 0.27 14.24
N MET A 23 -3.73 1.20 13.53
CA MET A 23 -5.06 1.72 13.91
C MET A 23 -6.17 0.66 13.92
N LEU A 24 -6.04 -0.35 13.05
CA LEU A 24 -6.96 -1.50 12.99
C LEU A 24 -6.68 -2.48 14.13
N ALA A 25 -5.41 -2.76 14.42
CA ALA A 25 -4.98 -3.60 15.53
C ALA A 25 -5.44 -3.03 16.89
N ASP A 26 -5.36 -1.70 17.07
CA ASP A 26 -5.89 -0.99 18.25
C ASP A 26 -7.41 -1.22 18.47
N ARG A 27 -8.12 -1.66 17.43
CA ARG A 27 -9.56 -1.97 17.44
C ARG A 27 -9.84 -3.48 17.41
N GLY A 28 -8.82 -4.32 17.54
CA GLY A 28 -8.94 -5.77 17.49
C GLY A 28 -9.19 -6.34 16.10
N ILE A 29 -8.88 -5.59 15.04
CA ILE A 29 -9.05 -6.02 13.65
C ILE A 29 -7.72 -6.48 13.09
N GLU A 30 -7.60 -7.78 12.80
CA GLU A 30 -6.45 -8.35 12.10
C GLU A 30 -6.50 -8.04 10.60
N ALA A 31 -5.38 -7.55 10.07
CA ALA A 31 -5.23 -7.23 8.66
C ALA A 31 -3.95 -7.85 8.06
N GLU A 32 -4.07 -8.32 6.82
CA GLU A 32 -2.98 -8.86 6.00
C GLU A 32 -2.60 -7.85 4.92
N VAL A 33 -1.32 -7.49 4.85
CA VAL A 33 -0.81 -6.54 3.85
C VAL A 33 -0.40 -7.30 2.60
N VAL A 34 -0.96 -6.91 1.45
CA VAL A 34 -0.66 -7.47 0.14
C VAL A 34 -0.07 -6.38 -0.75
N THR A 35 1.16 -6.59 -1.22
CA THR A 35 1.79 -5.65 -2.16
C THR A 35 1.24 -5.88 -3.56
N ILE A 36 0.87 -4.80 -4.24
CA ILE A 36 0.33 -4.78 -5.60
C ILE A 36 1.19 -3.85 -6.45
N ALA A 37 1.58 -4.31 -7.64
CA ALA A 37 2.28 -3.50 -8.62
C ALA A 37 1.29 -2.71 -9.48
N THR A 38 1.64 -1.47 -9.80
CA THR A 38 0.86 -0.55 -10.63
C THR A 38 1.69 -0.07 -11.82
N GLU A 39 1.07 0.41 -12.89
CA GLU A 39 1.79 0.97 -14.04
C GLU A 39 2.67 2.17 -13.65
N GLY A 40 2.23 2.98 -12.69
CA GLY A 40 3.03 4.06 -12.12
C GLY A 40 4.24 3.62 -11.28
N ASP A 41 4.41 2.31 -11.01
CA ASP A 41 5.65 1.78 -10.43
C ASP A 41 6.73 1.54 -11.49
N THR A 42 6.36 1.37 -12.77
CA THR A 42 7.29 1.07 -13.86
C THR A 42 7.55 2.28 -14.77
N ALA A 43 6.58 3.18 -14.91
CA ALA A 43 6.68 4.39 -15.71
C ALA A 43 7.40 5.53 -14.95
N THR A 44 8.73 5.47 -14.85
CA THR A 44 9.54 6.46 -14.11
C THR A 44 10.37 7.40 -15.00
N ASN A 45 10.42 7.13 -16.30
CA ASN A 45 11.31 7.82 -17.25
C ASN A 45 10.62 8.89 -18.11
N VAL A 46 9.37 9.22 -17.81
CA VAL A 46 8.62 10.27 -18.50
C VAL A 46 7.90 11.15 -17.46
N PRO A 47 7.60 12.42 -17.78
CA PRO A 47 6.75 13.25 -16.94
C PRO A 47 5.40 12.57 -16.69
N LEU A 48 4.81 12.77 -15.50
CA LEU A 48 3.53 12.13 -15.14
C LEU A 48 2.40 12.44 -16.13
N HIS A 49 2.40 13.63 -16.75
CA HIS A 49 1.40 14.01 -17.75
C HIS A 49 1.57 13.31 -19.11
N ALA A 50 2.64 12.53 -19.27
CA ALA A 50 2.99 11.78 -20.47
C ALA A 50 2.96 10.25 -20.22
N ILE A 51 2.46 9.83 -19.05
CA ILE A 51 2.15 8.44 -18.69
C ILE A 51 0.69 8.17 -19.04
#